data_AF-A0A8J8HUZ2-F1
#
_entry.id   AF-A0A8J8HUZ2-F1
#
_cell.length_a   1.000
_cell.length_b   1.000
_cell.length_c   1.000
_cell.angle_alpha   90.00
_cell.angle_beta   90.00
_cell.angle_gamma   90.00
#
_symmetry.space_group_name_H-M   'P 1'
#
loop_
_entity.id
_entity.type
_entity.pdbx_description
1 polymer ?
#
loop_
_entity_poly.entity_id
_entity_poly.type
_entity_poly.pdbx_seq_one_letter_code
_entity_poly.pdbx_strand_id
1 'polypeptide(L)'
;MSDFRASLLVVLLAGALASAEDVRALMLQARALQLRGGGADPTAAAALYRRVLAQVPESAEANLRLSEALQEAQDADAAVAPARKAVELAPQNAEAQAHLALLQFQRAQKDAALAPEAIRELKAATLRLPQDPELWARLGEASETVKDGEGALRAWLRLGRMRPSFGPAWERAFIHARATQNYEGKREALLALNARHPEDRHLRLLEELAREQIKAGYLAHAEESFLLLASHVPQEAGLWENVSLVRIQTARWTEALETLAKAEALKPSPTLTFHTARALMNLGRFEEAERRLRGIVSQEIEPQWIGDGAPMLYAESLLLQGKGRALLAFLKDRRPRPHTDGEAQVFKTQACISLNDWKSGLDALKEGIARYPKVPFFQQAAKLPPRYLEYAVFSRKETRAALEQLHLEGMAALWQEFQRWDKCLEALERARTLSPVRRVDMLIMQSQAYDQLDRHAESLAVLREAQALEPANPLVQNNLGYLLLEQDRDLEEAAALIEASAKATPDNGNVVDSLGWAQFKLGRVAEAEATLRRAAELSPFSPEVRKHLGEVLVKQGKLAEAAEQWDRALAFVFPDRSALEKRLGDLRIRIAKEQAAKLEAPTATPATPAVKPDDDEDDQ
;
A
#
# COMPACT_ATOMS: atom_id res chain seq x y z
N MET A 1 -87.70 11.13 -37.76
CA MET A 1 -86.31 11.62 -37.84
C MET A 1 -85.36 10.84 -36.92
N SER A 2 -85.49 9.52 -36.81
CA SER A 2 -84.64 8.67 -35.95
C SER A 2 -83.72 7.71 -36.72
N ASP A 3 -83.97 7.47 -38.02
CA ASP A 3 -83.18 6.50 -38.81
C ASP A 3 -81.92 7.06 -39.48
N PHE A 4 -81.69 8.37 -39.42
CA PHE A 4 -80.47 8.96 -39.99
C PHE A 4 -79.29 8.98 -38.99
N ARG A 5 -79.55 8.88 -37.68
CA ARG A 5 -78.50 8.88 -36.64
C ARG A 5 -77.92 7.48 -36.39
N ALA A 6 -78.68 6.41 -36.59
CA ALA A 6 -78.20 5.04 -36.43
C ALA A 6 -77.26 4.60 -37.58
N SER A 7 -77.56 5.01 -38.82
CA SER A 7 -76.72 4.68 -39.98
C SER A 7 -75.40 5.44 -40.01
N LEU A 8 -75.35 6.66 -39.46
CA LEU A 8 -74.08 7.40 -39.31
C LEU A 8 -73.19 6.78 -38.23
N LEU A 9 -73.78 6.28 -37.13
CA LEU A 9 -73.03 5.63 -36.05
C LEU A 9 -72.45 4.28 -36.49
N VAL A 10 -73.18 3.49 -37.29
CA VAL A 10 -72.69 2.19 -37.79
C VAL A 10 -71.66 2.37 -38.91
N VAL A 11 -71.73 3.43 -39.72
CA VAL A 11 -70.67 3.75 -40.71
C VAL A 11 -69.44 4.36 -40.04
N LEU A 12 -69.60 5.12 -38.94
CA LEU A 12 -68.48 5.61 -38.12
C LEU A 12 -67.83 4.49 -37.28
N LEU A 13 -68.59 3.49 -36.83
CA LEU A 13 -68.06 2.31 -36.13
C LEU A 13 -67.51 1.23 -37.07
N ALA A 14 -68.07 1.08 -38.27
CA ALA A 14 -67.53 0.17 -39.30
C ALA A 14 -66.30 0.78 -40.02
N GLY A 15 -66.20 2.10 -40.10
CA GLY A 15 -65.00 2.81 -40.55
C GLY A 15 -63.87 2.83 -39.52
N ALA A 16 -64.16 2.62 -38.24
CA ALA A 16 -63.16 2.58 -37.16
C ALA A 16 -62.53 1.20 -36.92
N LEU A 17 -63.05 0.14 -37.54
CA LEU A 17 -62.56 -1.24 -37.41
C LEU A 17 -61.76 -1.72 -38.63
N ALA A 18 -61.55 -0.85 -39.63
CA ALA A 18 -60.80 -1.14 -40.84
C ALA A 18 -59.52 -0.28 -40.95
N SER A 19 -58.61 -0.34 -39.96
CA SER A 19 -57.17 -0.01 -40.19
C SER A 19 -56.24 -0.23 -38.97
N ALA A 20 -56.55 -1.13 -38.04
CA ALA A 20 -55.54 -1.55 -37.08
C ALA A 20 -54.60 -2.52 -37.81
N GLU A 21 -53.61 -1.98 -38.51
CA GLU A 21 -52.55 -2.80 -39.08
C GLU A 21 -51.94 -3.64 -37.97
N ASP A 22 -51.85 -4.95 -38.18
CA ASP A 22 -51.27 -5.86 -37.19
C ASP A 22 -49.87 -5.37 -36.80
N VAL A 23 -49.77 -4.79 -35.60
CA VAL A 23 -48.55 -4.21 -35.04
C VAL A 23 -47.41 -5.22 -35.08
N ARG A 24 -47.72 -6.51 -34.89
CA ARG A 24 -46.73 -7.58 -34.97
C ARG A 24 -46.23 -7.78 -36.39
N ALA A 25 -47.12 -7.73 -37.37
CA ALA A 25 -46.75 -7.81 -38.79
C ALA A 25 -45.89 -6.60 -39.21
N LEU A 26 -46.26 -5.39 -38.76
CA LEU A 26 -45.47 -4.18 -39.01
C LEU A 26 -44.07 -4.25 -38.38
N MET A 27 -43.96 -4.68 -37.12
CA MET A 27 -42.68 -4.88 -36.44
C MET A 27 -41.79 -5.90 -37.16
N LEU A 28 -42.37 -7.02 -37.63
CA LEU A 28 -41.65 -8.05 -38.40
C LEU A 28 -41.18 -7.54 -39.75
N GLN A 29 -42.03 -6.81 -40.49
CA GLN A 29 -41.67 -6.20 -41.77
C GLN A 29 -40.55 -5.16 -41.60
N ALA A 30 -40.68 -4.28 -40.60
CA ALA A 30 -39.65 -3.30 -40.27
C ALA A 30 -38.32 -3.98 -39.93
N ARG A 31 -38.36 -5.08 -39.15
CA ARG A 31 -37.15 -5.82 -38.79
C ARG A 31 -36.51 -6.52 -39.98
N ALA A 32 -37.31 -7.05 -40.91
CA ALA A 32 -36.80 -7.65 -42.14
C ALA A 32 -36.02 -6.64 -42.99
N LEU A 33 -36.46 -5.38 -43.01
CA LEU A 33 -35.80 -4.28 -43.73
C LEU A 33 -34.51 -3.77 -43.06
N GLN A 34 -34.23 -4.16 -41.80
CA GLN A 34 -32.97 -3.88 -41.11
C GLN A 34 -31.92 -5.01 -41.24
N LEU A 35 -32.31 -6.24 -41.63
CA LEU A 35 -31.38 -7.37 -41.69
C LEU A 35 -30.37 -7.22 -42.83
N ARG A 36 -29.07 -7.41 -42.54
CA ARG A 36 -27.98 -7.33 -43.54
C ARG A 36 -28.12 -8.41 -44.61
N GLY A 37 -28.49 -7.96 -45.81
CA GLY A 37 -28.61 -8.68 -47.08
C GLY A 37 -29.01 -7.66 -48.16
N GLY A 38 -28.98 -8.01 -49.45
CA GLY A 38 -29.20 -7.08 -50.57
C GLY A 38 -30.58 -6.39 -50.69
N GLY A 39 -31.35 -6.31 -49.61
CA GLY A 39 -32.67 -5.66 -49.51
C GLY A 39 -32.88 -4.84 -48.23
N ALA A 40 -31.82 -4.41 -47.55
CA ALA A 40 -31.94 -3.53 -46.38
C ALA A 40 -32.33 -2.09 -46.80
N ASP A 41 -33.40 -1.55 -46.22
CA ASP A 41 -33.84 -0.16 -46.38
C ASP A 41 -34.20 0.43 -45.00
N PRO A 42 -33.22 1.06 -44.33
CA PRO A 42 -33.42 1.60 -42.98
C PRO A 42 -34.40 2.78 -42.95
N THR A 43 -34.57 3.50 -44.06
CA THR A 43 -35.53 4.61 -44.15
C THR A 43 -36.95 4.07 -44.18
N ALA A 44 -37.19 3.02 -44.97
CA ALA A 44 -38.48 2.32 -45.00
C ALA A 44 -38.78 1.63 -43.66
N ALA A 45 -37.77 1.02 -43.02
CA ALA A 45 -37.91 0.45 -41.68
C ALA A 45 -38.33 1.51 -40.65
N ALA A 46 -37.68 2.68 -40.63
CA ALA A 46 -38.06 3.78 -39.75
C ALA A 46 -39.49 4.27 -39.99
N ALA A 47 -39.95 4.32 -41.25
CA ALA A 47 -41.34 4.67 -41.57
C ALA A 47 -42.34 3.65 -40.99
N LEU A 48 -42.04 2.35 -41.06
CA LEU A 48 -42.87 1.31 -40.46
C LEU A 48 -42.87 1.40 -38.92
N TYR A 49 -41.73 1.65 -38.27
CA TYR A 49 -41.69 1.84 -36.83
C TYR A 49 -42.46 3.08 -36.35
N ARG A 50 -42.46 4.18 -37.14
CA ARG A 50 -43.33 5.34 -36.84
C ARG A 50 -44.82 4.97 -36.89
N ARG A 51 -45.24 4.11 -37.82
CA ARG A 51 -46.63 3.60 -37.89
C ARG A 51 -46.97 2.70 -36.71
N VAL A 52 -46.03 1.88 -36.26
CA VAL A 52 -46.17 1.12 -35.01
C VAL A 52 -46.38 2.05 -33.83
N LEU A 53 -45.56 3.09 -33.69
CA LEU A 53 -45.67 4.05 -32.59
C LEU A 53 -46.92 4.93 -32.66
N ALA A 54 -47.50 5.14 -33.85
CA ALA A 54 -48.80 5.79 -33.97
C ALA A 54 -49.95 4.96 -33.35
N GLN A 55 -49.79 3.63 -33.30
CA GLN A 55 -50.74 2.71 -32.66
C GLN A 55 -50.36 2.39 -31.21
N VAL A 56 -49.07 2.29 -30.90
CA VAL A 56 -48.53 1.94 -29.58
C VAL A 56 -47.42 2.93 -29.15
N PRO A 57 -47.77 4.16 -28.73
CA PRO A 57 -46.79 5.22 -28.45
C PRO A 57 -45.83 4.88 -27.30
N GLU A 58 -46.31 4.12 -26.31
CA GLU A 58 -45.58 3.76 -25.08
C GLU A 58 -44.77 2.45 -25.24
N SER A 59 -44.53 1.99 -26.47
CA SER A 59 -43.67 0.82 -26.71
C SER A 59 -42.19 1.22 -26.65
N ALA A 60 -41.50 0.84 -25.56
CA ALA A 60 -40.07 1.05 -25.41
C ALA A 60 -39.26 0.35 -26.53
N GLU A 61 -39.67 -0.86 -26.91
CA GLU A 61 -39.03 -1.63 -27.99
C GLU A 61 -39.18 -0.94 -29.35
N ALA A 62 -40.39 -0.49 -29.71
CA ALA A 62 -40.60 0.18 -31.00
C ALA A 62 -39.85 1.52 -31.09
N ASN A 63 -39.76 2.26 -29.97
CA ASN A 63 -38.94 3.48 -29.88
C ASN A 63 -37.44 3.19 -30.04
N LEU A 64 -36.92 2.11 -29.43
CA LEU A 64 -35.54 1.68 -29.61
C LEU A 64 -35.25 1.30 -31.06
N ARG A 65 -36.08 0.43 -31.66
CA ARG A 65 -35.89 -0.01 -33.05
C ARG A 65 -36.05 1.12 -34.06
N LEU A 66 -36.96 2.07 -33.83
CA LEU A 66 -37.05 3.30 -34.63
C LEU A 66 -35.73 4.09 -34.57
N SER A 67 -35.16 4.26 -33.39
CA SER A 67 -33.89 4.96 -33.22
C SER A 67 -32.75 4.26 -33.97
N GLU A 68 -32.64 2.92 -33.85
CA GLU A 68 -31.66 2.12 -34.58
C GLU A 68 -31.79 2.30 -36.10
N ALA A 69 -33.01 2.21 -36.64
CA ALA A 69 -33.27 2.38 -38.06
C ALA A 69 -32.90 3.81 -38.55
N LEU A 70 -33.17 4.84 -37.74
CA LEU A 70 -32.78 6.21 -38.07
C LEU A 70 -31.26 6.41 -38.05
N GLN A 71 -30.57 5.77 -37.10
CA GLN A 71 -29.11 5.78 -37.05
C GLN A 71 -28.50 5.06 -38.26
N GLU A 72 -29.05 3.91 -38.66
CA GLU A 72 -28.64 3.16 -39.87
C GLU A 72 -28.89 3.98 -41.14
N ALA A 73 -29.95 4.79 -41.17
CA ALA A 73 -30.23 5.77 -42.23
C ALA A 73 -29.34 7.02 -42.18
N GLN A 74 -28.35 7.07 -41.28
CA GLN A 74 -27.43 8.20 -41.05
C GLN A 74 -28.08 9.50 -40.54
N ASP A 75 -29.31 9.44 -40.03
CA ASP A 75 -30.01 10.55 -39.38
C ASP A 75 -29.91 10.45 -37.85
N ALA A 76 -28.70 10.69 -37.34
CA ALA A 76 -28.40 10.55 -35.92
C ALA A 76 -29.14 11.56 -35.03
N ASP A 77 -29.49 12.75 -35.56
CA ASP A 77 -30.22 13.76 -34.79
C ASP A 77 -31.68 13.35 -34.58
N ALA A 78 -32.36 12.85 -35.62
CA ALA A 78 -33.72 12.33 -35.49
C ALA A 78 -33.80 11.06 -34.61
N ALA A 79 -32.71 10.29 -34.54
CA ALA A 79 -32.63 9.07 -33.73
C ALA A 79 -32.66 9.32 -32.21
N VAL A 80 -32.31 10.51 -31.73
CA VAL A 80 -32.15 10.78 -30.28
C VAL A 80 -33.48 10.76 -29.53
N ALA A 81 -34.51 11.41 -30.06
CA ALA A 81 -35.80 11.51 -29.36
C ALA A 81 -36.44 10.13 -29.12
N PRO A 82 -36.52 9.23 -30.12
CA PRO A 82 -36.98 7.85 -29.89
C PRO A 82 -36.08 7.08 -28.90
N ALA A 83 -34.75 7.21 -28.97
CA ALA A 83 -33.85 6.54 -28.01
C ALA A 83 -34.10 7.01 -26.57
N ARG A 84 -34.24 8.32 -26.35
CA ARG A 84 -34.52 8.89 -25.03
C ARG A 84 -35.87 8.40 -24.51
N LYS A 85 -36.90 8.36 -25.36
CA LYS A 85 -38.22 7.83 -24.97
C LYS A 85 -38.15 6.34 -24.63
N ALA A 86 -37.36 5.54 -25.36
CA ALA A 86 -37.16 4.13 -25.01
C ALA A 86 -36.55 3.94 -23.62
N VAL A 87 -35.55 4.76 -23.25
CA VAL A 87 -34.93 4.75 -21.91
C VAL A 87 -35.89 5.23 -20.83
N GLU A 88 -36.70 6.26 -21.11
CA GLU A 88 -37.74 6.76 -20.19
C GLU A 88 -38.79 5.69 -19.87
N LEU A 89 -39.24 4.97 -20.90
CA LEU A 89 -40.26 3.93 -20.78
C LEU A 89 -39.74 2.64 -20.14
N ALA A 90 -38.46 2.32 -20.35
CA ALA A 90 -37.81 1.16 -19.76
C ALA A 90 -36.44 1.49 -19.16
N PRO A 91 -36.37 2.16 -17.98
CA PRO A 91 -35.12 2.62 -17.39
C PRO A 91 -34.13 1.51 -17.03
N GLN A 92 -34.63 0.28 -16.85
CA GLN A 92 -33.83 -0.90 -16.56
C GLN A 92 -33.32 -1.62 -17.83
N ASN A 93 -33.77 -1.20 -19.03
CA ASN A 93 -33.33 -1.80 -20.27
C ASN A 93 -31.90 -1.33 -20.63
N ALA A 94 -30.96 -2.25 -20.48
CA ALA A 94 -29.54 -2.04 -20.76
C ALA A 94 -29.23 -1.75 -22.24
N GLU A 95 -29.93 -2.41 -23.18
CA GLU A 95 -29.78 -2.21 -24.62
C GLU A 95 -30.18 -0.78 -25.01
N ALA A 96 -31.34 -0.32 -24.53
CA ALA A 96 -31.83 1.04 -24.79
C ALA A 96 -30.87 2.11 -24.24
N GLN A 97 -30.36 1.92 -23.02
CA GLN A 97 -29.41 2.86 -22.42
C GLN A 97 -28.08 2.90 -23.19
N ALA A 98 -27.54 1.73 -23.58
CA ALA A 98 -26.31 1.64 -24.35
C ALA A 98 -26.44 2.32 -25.72
N HIS A 99 -27.56 2.07 -26.41
CA HIS A 99 -27.87 2.69 -27.69
C HIS A 99 -27.92 4.23 -27.60
N LEU A 100 -28.66 4.77 -26.63
CA LEU A 100 -28.72 6.22 -26.39
C LEU A 100 -27.34 6.82 -26.11
N ALA A 101 -26.54 6.14 -25.27
CA ALA A 101 -25.20 6.61 -24.90
C ALA A 101 -24.25 6.65 -26.10
N LEU A 102 -24.24 5.61 -26.93
CA LEU A 102 -23.41 5.54 -28.14
C LEU A 102 -23.86 6.57 -29.18
N LEU A 103 -25.17 6.78 -29.34
CA LEU A 103 -25.70 7.79 -30.24
C LEU A 103 -25.30 9.21 -29.82
N GLN A 104 -25.44 9.54 -28.53
CA GLN A 104 -25.01 10.83 -28.01
C GLN A 104 -23.50 11.03 -28.13
N PHE A 105 -22.71 9.97 -27.93
CA PHE A 105 -21.28 10.02 -28.15
C PHE A 105 -20.90 10.34 -29.62
N GLN A 106 -21.55 9.69 -30.59
CA GLN A 106 -21.34 9.99 -32.02
C GLN A 106 -21.67 11.45 -32.36
N ARG A 107 -22.73 12.01 -31.75
CA ARG A 107 -23.08 13.43 -31.90
C ARG A 107 -22.02 14.32 -31.26
N ALA A 108 -21.53 13.96 -30.07
CA ALA A 108 -20.48 14.70 -29.38
C ALA A 108 -19.13 14.73 -30.13
N GLN A 109 -18.86 13.76 -31.01
CA GLN A 109 -17.70 13.82 -31.91
C GLN A 109 -17.81 14.91 -32.99
N LYS A 110 -19.04 15.26 -33.39
CA LYS A 110 -19.32 16.32 -34.36
C LYS A 110 -19.47 17.69 -33.69
N ASP A 111 -20.05 17.70 -32.48
CA ASP A 111 -20.27 18.91 -31.68
C ASP A 111 -19.80 18.68 -30.24
N ALA A 112 -18.66 19.27 -29.89
CA ALA A 112 -18.06 19.16 -28.56
C ALA A 112 -18.96 19.68 -27.43
N ALA A 113 -19.94 20.56 -27.72
CA ALA A 113 -20.88 21.05 -26.70
C ALA A 113 -21.77 19.93 -26.12
N LEU A 114 -21.93 18.83 -26.85
CA LEU A 114 -22.74 17.68 -26.44
C LEU A 114 -21.97 16.66 -25.57
N ALA A 115 -20.66 16.84 -25.39
CA ALA A 115 -19.82 15.89 -24.66
C ALA A 115 -20.26 15.66 -23.19
N PRO A 116 -20.68 16.67 -22.40
CA PRO A 116 -21.15 16.43 -21.04
C PRO A 116 -22.40 15.53 -20.97
N GLU A 117 -23.34 15.69 -21.90
CA GLU A 117 -24.52 14.83 -21.98
C GLU A 117 -24.11 13.40 -22.37
N ALA A 118 -23.26 13.24 -23.39
CA ALA A 118 -22.75 11.94 -23.80
C ALA A 118 -22.04 11.20 -22.65
N ILE A 119 -21.20 11.89 -21.87
CA ILE A 119 -20.53 11.32 -20.70
C ILE A 119 -21.54 10.86 -19.65
N ARG A 120 -22.60 11.64 -19.40
CA ARG A 120 -23.65 11.25 -18.45
C ARG A 120 -24.33 9.96 -18.88
N GLU A 121 -24.73 9.87 -20.14
CA GLU A 121 -25.39 8.66 -20.68
C GLU A 121 -24.44 7.45 -20.71
N LEU A 122 -23.17 7.65 -21.06
CA LEU A 122 -22.14 6.60 -21.03
C LEU A 122 -21.87 6.09 -19.60
N LYS A 123 -21.79 6.98 -18.60
CA LYS A 123 -21.71 6.57 -17.18
C LYS A 123 -22.92 5.73 -16.80
N ALA A 124 -24.11 6.15 -17.17
CA ALA A 124 -25.33 5.40 -16.89
C ALA A 124 -25.40 4.04 -17.62
N ALA A 125 -24.85 3.95 -18.85
CA ALA A 125 -24.77 2.72 -19.62
C ALA A 125 -23.74 1.73 -19.04
N THR A 126 -22.53 2.22 -18.70
CA THR A 126 -21.46 1.39 -18.09
C THR A 126 -21.82 0.82 -16.72
N LEU A 127 -22.73 1.45 -15.97
CA LEU A 127 -23.27 0.87 -14.73
C LEU A 127 -24.20 -0.32 -14.99
N ARG A 128 -24.97 -0.29 -16.09
CA ARG A 128 -25.90 -1.36 -16.47
C ARG A 128 -25.21 -2.50 -17.21
N LEU A 129 -24.21 -2.18 -18.02
CA LEU A 129 -23.37 -3.12 -18.76
C LEU A 129 -21.90 -2.95 -18.40
N PRO A 130 -21.50 -3.24 -17.14
CA PRO A 130 -20.12 -3.07 -16.67
C PRO A 130 -19.11 -3.97 -17.39
N GLN A 131 -19.57 -4.95 -18.16
CA GLN A 131 -18.81 -5.89 -18.97
C GLN A 131 -18.71 -5.51 -20.45
N ASP A 132 -19.30 -4.40 -20.89
CA ASP A 132 -19.19 -3.94 -22.28
C ASP A 132 -17.95 -3.03 -22.49
N PRO A 133 -16.90 -3.51 -23.17
CA PRO A 133 -15.68 -2.74 -23.38
C PRO A 133 -15.85 -1.52 -24.29
N GLU A 134 -16.82 -1.53 -25.20
CA GLU A 134 -17.05 -0.42 -26.13
C GLU A 134 -17.53 0.81 -25.37
N LEU A 135 -18.47 0.63 -24.44
CA LEU A 135 -18.99 1.72 -23.60
C LEU A 135 -17.89 2.37 -22.76
N TRP A 136 -16.98 1.56 -22.20
CA TRP A 136 -15.83 2.09 -21.44
C TRP A 136 -14.84 2.82 -22.34
N ALA A 137 -14.56 2.33 -23.54
CA ALA A 137 -13.72 3.03 -24.51
C ALA A 137 -14.30 4.40 -24.87
N ARG A 138 -15.60 4.47 -25.16
CA ARG A 138 -16.28 5.72 -25.52
C ARG A 138 -16.35 6.69 -24.35
N LEU A 139 -16.55 6.19 -23.12
CA LEU A 139 -16.49 7.01 -21.93
C LEU A 139 -15.10 7.63 -21.73
N GLY A 140 -14.03 6.85 -21.96
CA GLY A 140 -12.66 7.35 -21.92
C GLY A 140 -12.41 8.45 -22.94
N GLU A 141 -12.78 8.21 -24.21
CA GLU A 141 -12.64 9.18 -25.31
C GLU A 141 -13.45 10.45 -25.04
N ALA A 142 -14.70 10.34 -24.60
CA ALA A 142 -15.55 11.49 -24.28
C ALA A 142 -14.99 12.29 -23.09
N SER A 143 -14.43 11.61 -22.08
CA SER A 143 -13.82 12.29 -20.92
C SER A 143 -12.57 13.08 -21.34
N GLU A 144 -11.80 12.56 -22.31
CA GLU A 144 -10.63 13.25 -22.86
C GLU A 144 -11.00 14.55 -23.58
N THR A 145 -12.11 14.58 -24.35
CA THR A 145 -12.51 15.78 -25.08
C THR A 145 -12.85 16.94 -24.15
N VAL A 146 -13.43 16.65 -22.98
CA VAL A 146 -13.74 17.64 -21.94
C VAL A 146 -12.63 17.85 -20.92
N LYS A 147 -11.46 17.20 -21.10
CA LYS A 147 -10.32 17.23 -20.18
C LYS A 147 -10.63 16.73 -18.75
N ASP A 148 -11.59 15.82 -18.61
CA ASP A 148 -11.84 15.07 -17.37
C ASP A 148 -10.80 13.95 -17.23
N GLY A 149 -9.62 14.29 -16.71
CA GLY A 149 -8.50 13.34 -16.57
C GLY A 149 -8.81 12.17 -15.62
N GLU A 150 -9.56 12.39 -14.55
CA GLU A 150 -9.96 11.32 -13.64
C GLU A 150 -11.01 10.39 -14.25
N GLY A 151 -12.00 10.95 -14.95
CA GLY A 151 -12.99 10.20 -15.71
C GLY A 151 -12.34 9.33 -16.77
N ALA A 152 -11.42 9.90 -17.54
CA ALA A 152 -10.66 9.20 -18.56
C ALA A 152 -9.83 8.07 -17.93
N LEU A 153 -9.07 8.35 -16.86
CA LEU A 153 -8.27 7.35 -16.15
C LEU A 153 -9.12 6.15 -15.70
N ARG A 154 -10.26 6.41 -15.02
CA ARG A 154 -11.16 5.35 -14.55
C ARG A 154 -11.65 4.48 -15.69
N ALA A 155 -12.06 5.09 -16.80
CA ALA A 155 -12.58 4.38 -17.95
C ALA A 155 -11.51 3.52 -18.65
N TRP A 156 -10.32 4.06 -18.86
CA TRP A 156 -9.22 3.35 -19.50
C TRP A 156 -8.67 2.19 -18.65
N LEU A 157 -8.53 2.37 -17.33
CA LEU A 157 -8.17 1.27 -16.43
C LEU A 157 -9.22 0.15 -16.48
N ARG A 158 -10.50 0.52 -16.48
CA ARG A 158 -11.59 -0.46 -16.53
C ARG A 158 -11.56 -1.25 -17.85
N LEU A 159 -11.37 -0.58 -18.98
CA LEU A 159 -11.20 -1.23 -20.27
C LEU A 159 -9.97 -2.14 -20.30
N GLY A 160 -8.84 -1.67 -19.78
CA GLY A 160 -7.60 -2.45 -19.69
C GLY A 160 -7.80 -3.74 -18.90
N ARG A 161 -8.45 -3.70 -17.74
CA ARG A 161 -8.76 -4.89 -16.93
C ARG A 161 -9.65 -5.90 -17.68
N MET A 162 -10.57 -5.41 -18.50
CA MET A 162 -11.46 -6.25 -19.31
C MET A 162 -10.77 -6.84 -20.55
N ARG A 163 -9.84 -6.08 -21.13
CA ARG A 163 -9.03 -6.49 -22.29
C ARG A 163 -7.55 -6.28 -21.99
N PRO A 164 -6.91 -7.15 -21.18
CA PRO A 164 -5.52 -6.94 -20.76
C PRO A 164 -4.51 -6.85 -21.91
N SER A 165 -4.80 -7.48 -23.06
CA SER A 165 -3.97 -7.41 -24.27
C SER A 165 -4.17 -6.15 -25.10
N PHE A 166 -5.13 -5.28 -24.76
CA PHE A 166 -5.38 -4.03 -25.48
C PHE A 166 -4.49 -2.91 -24.94
N GLY A 167 -3.23 -2.89 -25.41
CA GLY A 167 -2.19 -1.93 -25.02
C GLY A 167 -2.64 -0.45 -24.98
N PRO A 168 -3.36 0.07 -26.00
CA PRO A 168 -3.77 1.47 -26.02
C PRO A 168 -4.59 1.92 -24.80
N ALA A 169 -5.38 1.04 -24.18
CA ALA A 169 -6.10 1.39 -22.96
C ALA A 169 -5.14 1.65 -21.80
N TRP A 170 -4.11 0.81 -21.64
CA TRP A 170 -3.12 0.99 -20.59
C TRP A 170 -2.20 2.20 -20.86
N GLU A 171 -1.83 2.47 -22.10
CA GLU A 171 -1.07 3.68 -22.46
C GLU A 171 -1.85 4.95 -22.10
N ARG A 172 -3.13 5.01 -22.47
CA ARG A 172 -4.00 6.14 -22.13
C ARG A 172 -4.21 6.27 -20.63
N ALA A 173 -4.44 5.15 -19.93
CA ALA A 173 -4.52 5.14 -18.46
C ALA A 173 -3.23 5.69 -17.83
N PHE A 174 -2.05 5.28 -18.30
CA PHE A 174 -0.77 5.77 -17.81
C PHE A 174 -0.60 7.28 -17.99
N ILE A 175 -0.97 7.82 -19.17
CA ILE A 175 -0.91 9.26 -19.46
C ILE A 175 -1.77 10.05 -18.47
N HIS A 176 -3.03 9.65 -18.30
CA HIS A 176 -3.95 10.34 -17.39
C HIS A 176 -3.58 10.16 -15.93
N ALA A 177 -3.05 9.00 -15.54
CA ALA A 177 -2.55 8.78 -14.20
C ALA A 177 -1.39 9.72 -13.86
N ARG A 178 -0.46 9.96 -14.80
CA ARG A 178 0.61 10.94 -14.60
C ARG A 178 0.07 12.36 -14.50
N ALA A 179 -0.85 12.75 -15.38
CA ALA A 179 -1.44 14.09 -15.40
C ALA A 179 -2.22 14.40 -14.11
N THR A 180 -2.91 13.40 -13.56
CA THR A 180 -3.69 13.50 -12.31
C THR A 180 -2.88 13.17 -11.05
N GLN A 181 -1.58 12.89 -11.18
CA GLN A 181 -0.71 12.42 -10.10
C GLN A 181 -1.25 11.19 -9.35
N ASN A 182 -2.03 10.35 -10.03
CA ASN A 182 -2.59 9.12 -9.47
C ASN A 182 -1.53 8.00 -9.47
N TYR A 183 -0.93 7.76 -8.30
CA TYR A 183 0.14 6.77 -8.13
C TYR A 183 -0.30 5.34 -8.50
N GLU A 184 -1.45 4.88 -7.99
CA GLU A 184 -1.94 3.51 -8.22
C GLU A 184 -2.28 3.26 -9.68
N GLY A 185 -2.99 4.19 -10.33
CA GLY A 185 -3.29 4.10 -11.75
C GLY A 185 -2.03 4.08 -12.61
N LYS A 186 -1.00 4.86 -12.23
CA LYS A 186 0.30 4.90 -12.93
C LYS A 186 0.99 3.53 -12.85
N ARG A 187 1.02 2.97 -11.63
CA ARG A 187 1.64 1.67 -11.34
C ARG A 187 0.91 0.54 -12.07
N GLU A 188 -0.40 0.44 -11.91
CA GLU A 188 -1.22 -0.61 -12.55
C GLU A 188 -1.05 -0.59 -14.07
N ALA A 189 -1.15 0.59 -14.68
CA ALA A 189 -0.99 0.72 -16.14
C ALA A 189 0.40 0.29 -16.62
N LEU A 190 1.47 0.69 -15.93
CA LEU A 190 2.84 0.27 -16.30
C LEU A 190 3.09 -1.22 -16.11
N LEU A 191 2.59 -1.82 -15.02
CA LEU A 191 2.70 -3.25 -14.80
C LEU A 191 1.96 -4.02 -15.90
N ALA A 192 0.75 -3.58 -16.26
CA ALA A 192 -0.03 -4.21 -17.32
C ALA A 192 0.64 -4.09 -18.70
N LEU A 193 1.19 -2.92 -19.05
CA LEU A 193 1.94 -2.71 -20.29
C LEU A 193 3.15 -3.64 -20.41
N ASN A 194 3.76 -4.00 -19.27
CA ASN A 194 4.91 -4.88 -19.23
C ASN A 194 4.55 -6.34 -18.90
N ALA A 195 3.29 -6.73 -18.76
CA ALA A 195 2.95 -8.07 -18.26
C ALA A 195 3.18 -9.21 -19.29
N ARG A 196 3.12 -8.93 -20.60
CA ARG A 196 3.20 -9.96 -21.65
C ARG A 196 4.13 -9.63 -22.80
N HIS A 197 3.97 -8.46 -23.40
CA HIS A 197 4.72 -8.02 -24.58
C HIS A 197 5.35 -6.66 -24.29
N PRO A 198 6.39 -6.61 -23.44
CA PRO A 198 7.02 -5.34 -23.12
C PRO A 198 7.69 -4.76 -24.35
N GLU A 199 7.52 -3.45 -24.54
CA GLU A 199 8.34 -2.68 -25.47
C GLU A 199 9.48 -2.02 -24.69
N ASP A 200 10.63 -1.78 -25.32
CA ASP A 200 11.81 -1.17 -24.65
C ASP A 200 11.49 0.17 -23.95
N ARG A 201 10.53 0.95 -24.49
CA ARG A 201 10.06 2.18 -23.84
C ARG A 201 9.32 1.90 -22.52
N HIS A 202 8.54 0.83 -22.44
CA HIS A 202 7.76 0.47 -21.25
C HIS A 202 8.65 -0.14 -20.16
N LEU A 203 9.70 -0.88 -20.54
CA LEU A 203 10.69 -1.41 -19.59
C LEU A 203 11.46 -0.30 -18.89
N ARG A 204 11.89 0.73 -19.64
CA ARG A 204 12.54 1.92 -19.06
C ARG A 204 11.64 2.65 -18.07
N LEU A 205 10.37 2.86 -18.42
CA LEU A 205 9.39 3.48 -17.52
C LEU A 205 9.13 2.62 -16.27
N LEU A 206 9.17 1.28 -16.40
CA LEU A 206 9.03 0.37 -15.27
C LEU A 206 10.23 0.44 -14.32
N GLU A 207 11.45 0.55 -14.84
CA GLU A 207 12.64 0.76 -14.03
C GLU A 207 12.61 2.12 -13.30
N GLU A 208 12.22 3.19 -14.00
CA GLU A 208 12.01 4.52 -13.40
C GLU A 208 11.00 4.46 -12.26
N LEU A 209 9.86 3.78 -12.48
CA LEU A 209 8.83 3.56 -11.47
C LEU A 209 9.41 2.82 -10.25
N ALA A 210 10.19 1.76 -10.46
CA ALA A 210 10.79 0.99 -9.35
C ALA A 210 11.73 1.86 -8.50
N ARG A 211 12.51 2.74 -9.15
CA ARG A 211 13.41 3.69 -8.45
C ARG A 211 12.64 4.78 -7.72
N GLU A 212 11.55 5.29 -8.30
CA GLU A 212 10.62 6.20 -7.61
C GLU A 212 9.99 5.54 -6.38
N GLN A 213 9.59 4.28 -6.50
CA GLN A 213 9.02 3.50 -5.40
C GLN A 213 9.99 3.32 -4.24
N ILE A 214 11.28 3.02 -4.50
CA ILE A 214 12.31 2.99 -3.45
C ILE A 214 12.43 4.35 -2.77
N LYS A 215 12.52 5.45 -3.53
CA LYS A 215 12.64 6.81 -2.97
C LYS A 215 11.43 7.20 -2.11
N ALA A 216 10.24 6.73 -2.50
CA ALA A 216 9.00 6.93 -1.75
C ALA A 216 8.80 5.94 -0.59
N GLY A 217 9.70 4.97 -0.40
CA GLY A 217 9.59 3.93 0.63
C GLY A 217 8.62 2.79 0.31
N TYR A 218 8.03 2.75 -0.89
CA TYR A 218 7.09 1.71 -1.32
C TYR A 218 7.82 0.42 -1.75
N LEU A 219 8.52 -0.20 -0.80
CA LEU A 219 9.45 -1.32 -1.04
C LEU A 219 8.76 -2.55 -1.64
N ALA A 220 7.53 -2.88 -1.22
CA ALA A 220 6.80 -4.00 -1.81
C ALA A 220 6.45 -3.74 -3.29
N HIS A 221 6.08 -2.51 -3.61
CA HIS A 221 5.80 -2.09 -4.98
C HIS A 221 7.07 -2.09 -5.85
N ALA A 222 8.19 -1.59 -5.30
CA ALA A 222 9.48 -1.61 -5.97
C ALA A 222 9.92 -3.04 -6.30
N GLU A 223 9.76 -3.98 -5.38
CA GLU A 223 10.10 -5.39 -5.61
C GLU A 223 9.29 -5.97 -6.77
N GLU A 224 7.97 -5.78 -6.81
CA GLU A 224 7.14 -6.29 -7.90
C GLU A 224 7.59 -5.71 -9.25
N SER A 225 7.86 -4.40 -9.31
CA SER A 225 8.35 -3.73 -10.52
C SER A 225 9.69 -4.30 -10.98
N PHE A 226 10.65 -4.48 -10.07
CA PHE A 226 11.96 -5.07 -10.40
C PHE A 226 11.87 -6.54 -10.78
N LEU A 227 11.00 -7.33 -10.14
CA LEU A 227 10.77 -8.74 -10.48
C LEU A 227 10.16 -8.87 -11.88
N LEU A 228 9.19 -8.03 -12.22
CA LEU A 228 8.61 -7.99 -13.55
C LEU A 228 9.68 -7.61 -14.59
N LEU A 229 10.47 -6.57 -14.32
CA LEU A 229 11.58 -6.16 -15.19
C LEU A 229 12.62 -7.29 -15.38
N ALA A 230 13.01 -7.95 -14.28
CA ALA A 230 13.95 -9.07 -14.30
C ALA A 230 13.39 -10.31 -15.01
N SER A 231 12.07 -10.49 -15.05
CA SER A 231 11.45 -11.59 -15.81
C SER A 231 11.64 -11.44 -17.32
N HIS A 232 11.76 -10.21 -17.81
CA HIS A 232 12.00 -9.89 -19.22
C HIS A 232 13.48 -9.81 -19.58
N VAL A 233 14.31 -9.35 -18.64
CA VAL A 233 15.76 -9.21 -18.83
C VAL A 233 16.53 -10.02 -17.77
N PRO A 234 16.35 -11.36 -17.72
CA PRO A 234 16.88 -12.18 -16.62
C PRO A 234 18.41 -12.22 -16.56
N GLN A 235 19.11 -11.81 -17.63
CA GLN A 235 20.57 -11.79 -17.71
C GLN A 235 21.20 -10.54 -17.08
N GLU A 236 20.39 -9.55 -16.70
CA GLU A 236 20.89 -8.32 -16.10
C GLU A 236 21.09 -8.49 -14.59
N ALA A 237 22.33 -8.73 -14.16
CA ALA A 237 22.68 -8.96 -12.76
C ALA A 237 22.22 -7.82 -11.82
N GLY A 238 22.26 -6.57 -12.29
CA GLY A 238 21.87 -5.40 -11.50
C GLY A 238 20.40 -5.37 -11.09
N LEU A 239 19.50 -6.01 -11.87
CA LEU A 239 18.09 -6.12 -11.50
C LEU A 239 17.89 -7.07 -10.33
N TRP A 240 18.55 -8.23 -10.36
CA TRP A 240 18.53 -9.18 -9.26
C TRP A 240 19.19 -8.59 -8.00
N GLU A 241 20.26 -7.83 -8.17
CA GLU A 241 20.86 -7.06 -7.08
C GLU A 241 19.84 -6.09 -6.46
N ASN A 242 19.13 -5.28 -7.25
CA ASN A 242 18.09 -4.37 -6.75
C ASN A 242 16.97 -5.10 -6.00
N VAL A 243 16.46 -6.21 -6.54
CA VAL A 243 15.45 -7.05 -5.86
C VAL A 243 16.00 -7.52 -4.50
N SER A 244 17.26 -7.96 -4.45
CA SER A 244 17.86 -8.41 -3.20
C SER A 244 18.04 -7.30 -2.17
N LEU A 245 18.37 -6.08 -2.60
CA LEU A 245 18.48 -4.93 -1.72
C LEU A 245 17.14 -4.57 -1.09
N VAL A 246 16.05 -4.62 -1.87
CA VAL A 246 14.69 -4.42 -1.35
C VAL A 246 14.32 -5.50 -0.33
N ARG A 247 14.67 -6.76 -0.59
CA ARG A 247 14.46 -7.88 0.36
C ARG A 247 15.26 -7.71 1.65
N ILE A 248 16.51 -7.26 1.56
CA ILE A 248 17.34 -6.93 2.72
C ILE A 248 16.71 -5.79 3.53
N GLN A 249 16.29 -4.70 2.89
CA GLN A 249 15.63 -3.58 3.58
C GLN A 249 14.33 -3.99 4.29
N THR A 250 13.71 -5.06 3.82
CA THR A 250 12.47 -5.61 4.38
C THR A 250 12.72 -6.84 5.28
N ALA A 251 13.97 -7.06 5.70
CA ALA A 251 14.41 -8.15 6.58
C ALA A 251 14.04 -9.58 6.11
N ARG A 252 13.77 -9.77 4.81
CA ARG A 252 13.50 -11.08 4.20
C ARG A 252 14.80 -11.74 3.75
N TRP A 253 15.62 -12.11 4.74
CA TRP A 253 17.01 -12.52 4.54
C TRP A 253 17.18 -13.79 3.69
N THR A 254 16.32 -14.79 3.88
CA THR A 254 16.36 -16.04 3.10
C THR A 254 16.07 -15.78 1.62
N GLU A 255 15.00 -15.04 1.32
CA GLU A 255 14.65 -14.65 -0.05
C GLU A 255 15.70 -13.74 -0.67
N ALA A 256 16.35 -12.88 0.12
CA ALA A 256 17.46 -12.06 -0.34
C ALA A 256 18.66 -12.92 -0.76
N LEU A 257 19.00 -13.98 -0.01
CA LEU A 257 20.10 -14.89 -0.37
C LEU A 257 19.85 -15.61 -1.70
N GLU A 258 18.63 -16.07 -1.94
CA GLU A 258 18.26 -16.70 -3.22
C GLU A 258 18.46 -15.75 -4.40
N THR A 259 18.03 -14.49 -4.25
CA THR A 259 18.18 -13.48 -5.29
C THR A 259 19.63 -13.04 -5.47
N LEU A 260 20.39 -12.89 -4.38
CA LEU A 260 21.82 -12.59 -4.43
C LEU A 260 22.59 -13.68 -5.17
N ALA A 261 22.26 -14.95 -4.95
CA ALA A 261 22.86 -16.07 -5.67
C ALA A 261 22.58 -16.00 -7.18
N LYS A 262 21.38 -15.57 -7.59
CA LYS A 262 21.05 -15.32 -9.01
C LYS A 262 21.90 -14.19 -9.60
N ALA A 263 21.99 -13.06 -8.90
CA ALA A 263 22.81 -11.93 -9.32
C ALA A 263 24.30 -12.31 -9.45
N GLU A 264 24.81 -13.06 -8.46
CA GLU A 264 26.20 -13.50 -8.41
C GLU A 264 26.53 -14.52 -9.50
N ALA A 265 25.62 -15.43 -9.82
CA ALA A 265 25.80 -16.38 -10.93
C ALA A 265 25.96 -15.69 -12.29
N LEU A 266 25.36 -14.50 -12.46
CA LEU A 266 25.48 -13.69 -13.67
C LEU A 266 26.74 -12.83 -13.67
N LYS A 267 27.01 -12.13 -12.56
CA LYS A 267 28.16 -11.23 -12.44
C LYS A 267 28.61 -11.14 -10.97
N PRO A 268 29.62 -11.93 -10.54
CA PRO A 268 30.17 -11.82 -9.21
C PRO A 268 30.76 -10.43 -8.94
N SER A 269 30.56 -9.91 -7.73
CA SER A 269 31.14 -8.64 -7.29
C SER A 269 31.39 -8.63 -5.77
N PRO A 270 32.33 -7.78 -5.28
CA PRO A 270 32.51 -7.56 -3.85
C PRO A 270 31.24 -7.05 -3.17
N THR A 271 30.43 -6.25 -3.87
CA THR A 271 29.13 -5.75 -3.39
C THR A 271 28.15 -6.89 -3.09
N LEU A 272 27.99 -7.82 -4.03
CA LEU A 272 27.14 -9.00 -3.83
C LEU A 272 27.67 -9.90 -2.71
N THR A 273 29.00 -10.03 -2.60
CA THR A 273 29.65 -10.79 -1.53
C THR A 273 29.36 -10.18 -0.16
N PHE A 274 29.46 -8.85 -0.03
CA PHE A 274 29.14 -8.12 1.19
C PHE A 274 27.66 -8.28 1.58
N HIS A 275 26.74 -8.09 0.63
CA HIS A 275 25.30 -8.26 0.88
C HIS A 275 24.94 -9.70 1.26
N THR A 276 25.57 -10.68 0.62
CA THR A 276 25.42 -12.10 0.97
C THR A 276 25.88 -12.36 2.39
N ALA A 277 27.06 -11.85 2.76
CA ALA A 277 27.56 -11.98 4.13
C ALA A 277 26.62 -11.32 5.15
N ARG A 278 26.09 -10.12 4.86
CA ARG A 278 25.13 -9.44 5.75
C ARG A 278 23.85 -10.22 5.95
N ALA A 279 23.29 -10.80 4.88
CA ALA A 279 22.12 -11.66 4.98
C ALA A 279 22.42 -12.95 5.78
N LEU A 280 23.60 -13.56 5.59
CA LEU A 280 24.05 -14.70 6.39
C LEU A 280 24.20 -14.36 7.88
N MET A 281 24.76 -13.19 8.22
CA MET A 281 24.88 -12.71 9.60
C MET A 281 23.50 -12.61 10.28
N ASN A 282 22.51 -12.02 9.59
CA ASN A 282 21.13 -11.90 10.09
C ASN A 282 20.40 -13.24 10.21
N LEU A 283 20.84 -14.27 9.49
CA LEU A 283 20.35 -15.64 9.63
C LEU A 283 21.13 -16.45 10.69
N GLY A 284 22.08 -15.84 11.40
CA GLY A 284 22.94 -16.52 12.36
C GLY A 284 23.99 -17.45 11.74
N ARG A 285 24.19 -17.39 10.41
CA ARG A 285 25.13 -18.22 9.64
C ARG A 285 26.52 -17.57 9.60
N PHE A 286 27.06 -17.25 10.77
CA PHE A 286 28.28 -16.44 10.94
C PHE A 286 29.53 -17.04 10.28
N GLU A 287 29.68 -18.36 10.34
CA GLU A 287 30.85 -19.04 9.76
C GLU A 287 30.85 -19.00 8.22
N GLU A 288 29.66 -18.96 7.61
CA GLU A 288 29.51 -18.77 6.18
C GLU A 288 29.78 -17.31 5.79
N ALA A 289 29.25 -16.35 6.57
CA ALA A 289 29.54 -14.94 6.38
C ALA A 289 31.05 -14.65 6.46
N GLU A 290 31.74 -15.22 7.45
CA GLU A 290 33.19 -15.13 7.63
C GLU A 290 33.94 -15.60 6.37
N ARG A 291 33.58 -16.79 5.85
CA ARG A 291 34.23 -17.36 4.65
C ARG A 291 34.03 -16.47 3.43
N ARG A 292 32.84 -15.89 3.27
CA ARG A 292 32.52 -14.98 2.15
C ARG A 292 33.33 -13.69 2.25
N LEU A 293 33.41 -13.10 3.44
CA LEU A 293 34.10 -11.83 3.66
C LEU A 293 35.62 -11.93 3.56
N ARG A 294 36.21 -13.06 3.94
CA ARG A 294 37.68 -13.26 3.96
C ARG A 294 38.37 -12.85 2.65
N GLY A 295 37.72 -13.07 1.51
CA GLY A 295 38.27 -12.73 0.20
C GLY A 295 38.31 -11.23 -0.12
N ILE A 296 37.47 -10.41 0.53
CA ILE A 296 37.24 -9.00 0.16
C ILE A 296 37.73 -7.99 1.21
N VAL A 297 37.96 -8.41 2.46
CA VAL A 297 38.30 -7.50 3.59
C VAL A 297 39.63 -6.75 3.44
N SER A 298 40.53 -7.21 2.58
CA SER A 298 41.81 -6.56 2.28
C SER A 298 41.79 -5.75 0.97
N GLN A 299 40.69 -5.80 0.21
CA GLN A 299 40.57 -5.15 -1.08
C GLN A 299 40.12 -3.69 -0.93
N GLU A 300 40.50 -2.86 -1.90
CA GLU A 300 39.92 -1.53 -2.09
C GLU A 300 38.67 -1.68 -2.96
N ILE A 301 37.50 -1.40 -2.37
CA ILE A 301 36.19 -1.68 -2.96
C ILE A 301 35.40 -0.38 -3.03
N GLU A 302 34.90 -0.06 -4.22
CA GLU A 302 33.86 0.94 -4.41
C GLU A 302 32.47 0.25 -4.46
N PRO A 303 31.43 0.85 -3.85
CA PRO A 303 31.44 2.12 -3.11
C PRO A 303 32.16 2.05 -1.75
N GLN A 304 32.80 3.15 -1.33
CA GLN A 304 33.59 3.25 -0.10
C GLN A 304 32.91 2.66 1.15
N TRP A 305 31.59 2.85 1.32
CA TRP A 305 30.87 2.31 2.48
C TRP A 305 30.90 0.77 2.55
N ILE A 306 31.03 0.07 1.42
CA ILE A 306 31.26 -1.39 1.39
C ILE A 306 32.69 -1.70 1.75
N GLY A 307 33.64 -0.95 1.19
CA GLY A 307 35.04 -1.08 1.53
C GLY A 307 35.27 -0.95 3.04
N ASP A 308 34.62 0.02 3.67
CA ASP A 308 34.71 0.30 5.11
C ASP A 308 33.92 -0.72 5.94
N GLY A 309 32.74 -1.12 5.46
CA GLY A 309 31.84 -2.05 6.15
C GLY A 309 32.28 -3.51 6.11
N ALA A 310 32.86 -4.01 5.02
CA ALA A 310 33.23 -5.42 4.89
C ALA A 310 34.26 -5.87 5.95
N PRO A 311 35.34 -5.12 6.24
CA PRO A 311 36.23 -5.37 7.38
C PRO A 311 35.53 -5.42 8.73
N MET A 312 34.48 -4.59 8.95
CA MET A 312 33.79 -4.50 10.24
C MET A 312 32.86 -5.68 10.42
N LEU A 313 32.08 -6.00 9.38
CA LEU A 313 31.22 -7.18 9.36
C LEU A 313 32.03 -8.47 9.53
N TYR A 314 33.27 -8.51 9.02
CA TYR A 314 34.17 -9.63 9.23
C TYR A 314 34.64 -9.72 10.68
N ALA A 315 35.06 -8.59 11.27
CA ALA A 315 35.46 -8.52 12.66
C ALA A 315 34.34 -8.95 13.61
N GLU A 316 33.13 -8.47 13.34
CA GLU A 316 31.90 -8.83 14.05
C GLU A 316 31.60 -10.32 13.94
N SER A 317 31.69 -10.89 12.73
CA SER A 317 31.48 -12.33 12.51
C SER A 317 32.44 -13.18 13.34
N LEU A 318 33.70 -12.75 13.49
CA LEU A 318 34.69 -13.44 14.32
C LEU A 318 34.37 -13.31 15.82
N LEU A 319 33.94 -12.13 16.26
CA LEU A 319 33.58 -11.88 17.65
C LEU A 319 32.38 -12.74 18.08
N LEU A 320 31.31 -12.76 17.28
CA LEU A 320 30.09 -13.54 17.55
C LEU A 320 30.35 -15.06 17.58
N GLN A 321 31.36 -15.53 16.85
CA GLN A 321 31.81 -16.93 16.89
C GLN A 321 32.80 -17.23 18.04
N GLY A 322 33.16 -16.25 18.87
CA GLY A 322 34.17 -16.41 19.93
C GLY A 322 35.60 -16.56 19.40
N LYS A 323 35.87 -16.20 18.15
CA LYS A 323 37.19 -16.32 17.49
C LYS A 323 38.10 -15.12 17.81
N GLY A 324 38.21 -14.74 19.09
CA GLY A 324 38.91 -13.53 19.54
C GLY A 324 40.39 -13.45 19.11
N ARG A 325 41.10 -14.58 19.05
CA ARG A 325 42.51 -14.61 18.57
C ARG A 325 42.63 -14.25 17.09
N ALA A 326 41.73 -14.80 16.25
CA ALA A 326 41.70 -14.50 14.83
C ALA A 326 41.31 -13.04 14.58
N LEU A 327 40.37 -12.53 15.38
CA LEU A 327 39.97 -11.13 15.35
C LEU A 327 41.14 -10.18 15.66
N LEU A 328 41.91 -10.43 16.73
CA LEU A 328 43.07 -9.61 17.07
C LEU A 328 44.16 -9.66 15.99
N ALA A 329 44.41 -10.83 15.38
CA ALA A 329 45.34 -10.95 14.26
C ALA A 329 44.86 -10.12 13.06
N PHE A 330 43.59 -10.23 12.69
CA PHE A 330 42.99 -9.44 11.62
C PHE A 330 43.11 -7.93 11.86
N LEU A 331 42.74 -7.45 13.05
CA LEU A 331 42.77 -6.02 13.38
C LEU A 331 44.19 -5.45 13.40
N LYS A 332 45.20 -6.27 13.74
CA LYS A 332 46.61 -5.88 13.72
C LYS A 332 47.12 -5.58 12.31
N ASP A 333 46.72 -6.40 11.34
CA ASP A 333 47.20 -6.32 9.96
C ASP A 333 46.30 -5.44 9.06
N ARG A 334 45.16 -4.96 9.59
CA ARG A 334 44.22 -4.12 8.89
C ARG A 334 44.82 -2.75 8.55
N ARG A 335 44.48 -2.23 7.37
CA ARG A 335 44.71 -0.81 7.03
C ARG A 335 43.84 0.09 7.93
N PRO A 336 44.41 1.14 8.55
CA PRO A 336 43.63 2.14 9.30
C PRO A 336 42.64 2.87 8.40
N ARG A 337 41.44 3.13 8.93
CA ARG A 337 40.36 3.84 8.24
C ARG A 337 39.65 4.76 9.23
N PRO A 338 39.76 6.10 9.10
CA PRO A 338 39.26 7.04 10.11
C PRO A 338 37.79 6.85 10.51
N HIS A 339 36.92 6.45 9.56
CA HIS A 339 35.50 6.25 9.81
C HIS A 339 35.17 4.98 10.62
N THR A 340 36.03 3.96 10.60
CA THR A 340 35.79 2.67 11.26
C THR A 340 36.87 2.29 12.29
N ASP A 341 37.87 3.14 12.54
CA ASP A 341 38.91 2.91 13.54
C ASP A 341 38.36 2.92 14.98
N GLY A 342 37.32 3.71 15.26
CA GLY A 342 36.62 3.67 16.54
C GLY A 342 35.93 2.33 16.79
N GLU A 343 35.24 1.81 15.78
CA GLU A 343 34.57 0.50 15.82
C GLU A 343 35.59 -0.65 15.91
N ALA A 344 36.70 -0.55 15.17
CA ALA A 344 37.84 -1.46 15.29
C ALA A 344 38.35 -1.57 16.73
N GLN A 345 38.46 -0.43 17.40
CA GLN A 345 38.94 -0.37 18.77
C GLN A 345 37.95 -1.04 19.73
N VAL A 346 36.64 -0.94 19.45
CA VAL A 346 35.62 -1.70 20.20
C VAL A 346 35.85 -3.19 20.02
N PHE A 347 35.98 -3.68 18.78
CA PHE A 347 36.24 -5.10 18.51
C PHE A 347 37.55 -5.59 19.15
N LYS A 348 38.62 -4.79 19.11
CA LYS A 348 39.89 -5.09 19.80
C LYS A 348 39.68 -5.23 21.31
N THR A 349 38.97 -4.29 21.91
CA THR A 349 38.67 -4.28 23.35
C THR A 349 37.86 -5.52 23.74
N GLN A 350 36.77 -5.79 23.02
CA GLN A 350 35.91 -6.95 23.26
C GLN A 350 36.66 -8.28 23.04
N ALA A 351 37.52 -8.37 22.04
CA ALA A 351 38.33 -9.56 21.77
C ALA A 351 39.35 -9.86 22.88
N CYS A 352 40.00 -8.83 23.44
CA CYS A 352 40.89 -9.02 24.58
C CYS A 352 40.12 -9.51 25.82
N ILE A 353 38.95 -8.92 26.09
CA ILE A 353 38.12 -9.29 27.25
C ILE A 353 37.59 -10.73 27.10
N SER A 354 37.10 -11.12 25.92
CA SER A 354 36.58 -12.48 25.68
C SER A 354 37.65 -13.57 25.80
N LEU A 355 38.92 -13.23 25.61
CA LEU A 355 40.07 -14.11 25.83
C LEU A 355 40.58 -14.11 27.28
N ASN A 356 39.90 -13.40 28.20
CA ASN A 356 40.35 -13.15 29.57
C ASN A 356 41.72 -12.43 29.65
N ASP A 357 42.13 -11.72 28.60
CA ASP A 357 43.30 -10.84 28.61
C ASP A 357 42.92 -9.46 29.15
N TRP A 358 42.65 -9.43 30.46
CA TRP A 358 42.13 -8.26 31.17
C TRP A 358 43.03 -7.04 31.11
N LYS A 359 44.35 -7.25 31.05
CA LYS A 359 45.32 -6.14 31.00
C LYS A 359 45.24 -5.46 29.64
N SER A 360 45.39 -6.22 28.55
CA SER A 360 45.30 -5.67 27.19
C SER A 360 43.90 -5.12 26.90
N GLY A 361 42.85 -5.77 27.43
CA GLY A 361 41.48 -5.29 27.33
C GLY A 361 41.28 -3.93 28.00
N LEU A 362 41.82 -3.74 29.21
CA LEU A 362 41.78 -2.44 29.90
C LEU A 362 42.58 -1.37 29.15
N ASP A 363 43.77 -1.71 28.65
CA ASP A 363 44.62 -0.78 27.90
C ASP A 363 43.91 -0.33 26.60
N ALA A 364 43.30 -1.28 25.88
CA ALA A 364 42.50 -1.00 24.68
C ALA A 364 41.26 -0.15 25.00
N LEU A 365 40.59 -0.40 26.12
CA LEU A 365 39.44 0.38 26.57
C LEU A 365 39.82 1.83 26.86
N LYS A 366 40.92 2.05 27.59
CA LYS A 366 41.44 3.40 27.90
C LYS A 366 41.84 4.17 26.65
N GLU A 367 42.53 3.49 25.73
CA GLU A 367 42.84 4.04 24.42
C GLU A 367 41.56 4.45 23.68
N GLY A 368 40.53 3.60 23.71
CA GLY A 368 39.24 3.87 23.10
C GLY A 368 38.52 5.09 23.68
N ILE A 369 38.46 5.20 25.01
CA ILE A 369 37.89 6.36 25.72
C ILE A 369 38.64 7.64 25.34
N ALA A 370 39.97 7.60 25.26
CA ALA A 370 40.78 8.76 24.96
C ALA A 370 40.71 9.21 23.49
N ARG A 371 40.75 8.26 22.55
CA ARG A 371 40.84 8.55 21.10
C ARG A 371 39.48 8.64 20.41
N TYR A 372 38.49 7.89 20.90
CA TYR A 372 37.18 7.75 20.26
C TYR A 372 36.02 8.03 21.23
N PRO A 373 36.00 9.19 21.93
CA PRO A 373 35.00 9.50 22.96
C PRO A 373 33.58 9.70 22.41
N LYS A 374 33.39 9.65 21.09
CA LYS A 374 32.08 9.73 20.43
C LYS A 374 31.46 8.36 20.14
N VAL A 375 32.23 7.26 20.25
CA VAL A 375 31.70 5.91 20.02
C VAL A 375 30.88 5.49 21.24
N PRO A 376 29.62 5.01 21.06
CA PRO A 376 28.70 4.72 22.16
C PRO A 376 29.29 3.78 23.22
N PHE A 377 30.00 2.73 22.81
CA PHE A 377 30.66 1.79 23.71
C PHE A 377 31.65 2.49 24.66
N PHE A 378 32.48 3.40 24.15
CA PHE A 378 33.44 4.14 24.97
C PHE A 378 32.80 5.27 25.79
N GLN A 379 31.74 5.90 25.29
CA GLN A 379 30.95 6.86 26.07
C GLN A 379 30.35 6.20 27.31
N GLN A 380 29.81 4.99 27.17
CA GLN A 380 29.27 4.24 28.29
C GLN A 380 30.39 3.80 29.25
N ALA A 381 31.50 3.29 28.71
CA ALA A 381 32.64 2.91 29.53
C ALA A 381 33.24 4.08 30.34
N ALA A 382 33.25 5.29 29.78
CA ALA A 382 33.75 6.50 30.45
C ALA A 382 32.92 6.92 31.68
N LYS A 383 31.67 6.47 31.79
CA LYS A 383 30.80 6.74 32.95
C LYS A 383 31.07 5.79 34.13
N LEU A 384 31.87 4.74 33.92
CA LEU A 384 32.22 3.81 34.99
C LEU A 384 33.09 4.52 36.05
N PRO A 385 32.88 4.23 37.34
CA PRO A 385 33.76 4.72 38.40
C PRO A 385 35.25 4.49 38.08
N PRO A 386 36.12 5.50 38.25
CA PRO A 386 37.54 5.41 37.86
C PRO A 386 38.27 4.18 38.41
N ARG A 387 37.94 3.76 39.63
CA ARG A 387 38.51 2.54 40.26
C ARG A 387 38.33 1.26 39.43
N TYR A 388 37.26 1.16 38.64
CA TYR A 388 37.02 0.02 37.75
C TYR A 388 37.89 0.05 36.48
N LEU A 389 38.51 1.20 36.20
CA LEU A 389 39.45 1.39 35.11
C LEU A 389 40.91 1.31 35.61
N GLU A 390 41.15 0.85 36.83
CA GLU A 390 42.49 0.67 37.39
C GLU A 390 42.86 -0.81 37.51
N TYR A 391 44.12 -1.18 37.26
CA TYR A 391 44.59 -2.57 37.36
C TYR A 391 45.55 -2.78 38.53
N ALA A 392 45.12 -2.37 39.73
CA ALA A 392 45.81 -2.60 41.00
C ALA A 392 45.35 -3.91 41.67
N VAL A 393 46.10 -4.42 42.65
CA VAL A 393 45.83 -5.72 43.31
C VAL A 393 44.39 -5.82 43.83
N PHE A 394 43.89 -4.77 44.49
CA PHE A 394 42.54 -4.72 45.03
C PHE A 394 41.47 -4.55 43.95
N SER A 395 41.75 -3.81 42.88
CA SER A 395 40.80 -3.58 41.79
C SER A 395 40.74 -4.73 40.79
N ARG A 396 41.71 -5.67 40.74
CA ARG A 396 41.72 -6.78 39.77
C ARG A 396 40.38 -7.53 39.67
N LYS A 397 39.72 -7.83 40.79
CA LYS A 397 38.43 -8.54 40.77
C LYS A 397 37.31 -7.64 40.24
N GLU A 398 37.25 -6.41 40.72
CA GLU A 398 36.24 -5.41 40.35
C GLU A 398 36.37 -4.98 38.89
N THR A 399 37.59 -4.68 38.45
CA THR A 399 37.95 -4.36 37.07
C THR A 399 37.62 -5.51 36.12
N ARG A 400 37.92 -6.76 36.49
CA ARG A 400 37.50 -7.92 35.68
C ARG A 400 35.99 -8.00 35.53
N ALA A 401 35.26 -7.90 36.63
CA ALA A 401 33.80 -7.93 36.61
C ALA A 401 33.21 -6.79 35.78
N ALA A 402 33.75 -5.57 35.90
CA ALA A 402 33.31 -4.41 35.13
C ALA A 402 33.60 -4.56 33.63
N LEU A 403 34.79 -5.06 33.26
CA LEU A 403 35.15 -5.34 31.87
C LEU A 403 34.29 -6.47 31.28
N GLU A 404 34.06 -7.55 32.03
CA GLU A 404 33.20 -8.65 31.59
C GLU A 404 31.75 -8.18 31.43
N GLN A 405 31.24 -7.36 32.35
CA GLN A 405 29.92 -6.74 32.22
C GLN A 405 29.83 -5.91 30.92
N LEU A 406 30.79 -5.01 30.69
CA LEU A 406 30.80 -4.15 29.50
C LEU A 406 30.87 -4.98 28.20
N HIS A 407 31.64 -6.08 28.20
CA HIS A 407 31.68 -7.01 27.08
C HIS A 407 30.33 -7.67 26.85
N LEU A 408 29.67 -8.18 27.89
CA LEU A 408 28.37 -8.85 27.78
C LEU A 408 27.27 -7.89 27.31
N GLU A 409 27.26 -6.65 27.80
CA GLU A 409 26.33 -5.61 27.35
C GLU A 409 26.60 -5.23 25.88
N GLY A 410 27.89 -5.16 25.49
CA GLY A 410 28.28 -4.98 24.09
C GLY A 410 27.82 -6.15 23.20
N MET A 411 27.98 -7.38 23.65
CA MET A 411 27.48 -8.57 22.96
C MET A 411 25.95 -8.59 22.86
N ALA A 412 25.24 -8.18 23.92
CA ALA A 412 23.79 -8.07 23.91
C ALA A 412 23.29 -7.11 22.82
N ALA A 413 23.95 -5.97 22.65
CA ALA A 413 23.65 -5.03 21.58
C ALA A 413 23.88 -5.64 20.18
N LEU A 414 24.98 -6.37 19.98
CA LEU A 414 25.23 -7.08 18.71
C LEU A 414 24.19 -8.18 18.45
N TRP A 415 23.82 -8.94 19.48
CA TRP A 415 22.78 -9.97 19.34
C TRP A 415 21.41 -9.36 19.02
N GLN A 416 21.07 -8.21 19.61
CA GLN A 416 19.87 -7.45 19.28
C GLN A 416 19.88 -7.01 17.80
N GLU A 417 21.00 -6.53 17.28
CA GLU A 417 21.10 -6.10 15.88
C GLU A 417 20.72 -7.22 14.90
N PHE A 418 21.12 -8.46 15.18
CA PHE A 418 20.77 -9.65 14.40
C PHE A 418 19.49 -10.35 14.88
N GLN A 419 18.68 -9.71 15.72
CA GLN A 419 17.42 -10.24 16.25
C GLN A 419 17.58 -11.61 16.94
N ARG A 420 18.77 -11.89 17.47
CA ARG A 420 19.06 -13.08 18.28
C ARG A 420 18.69 -12.82 19.73
N TRP A 421 17.39 -12.66 19.96
CA TRP A 421 16.81 -12.29 21.25
C TRP A 421 17.17 -13.28 22.37
N ASP A 422 17.29 -14.57 22.02
CA ASP A 422 17.76 -15.63 22.92
C ASP A 422 19.17 -15.34 23.48
N LYS A 423 20.10 -15.01 22.59
CA LYS A 423 21.49 -14.70 22.94
C LYS A 423 21.65 -13.33 23.58
N CYS A 424 20.83 -12.37 23.18
CA CYS A 424 20.74 -11.07 23.81
C CYS A 424 20.39 -11.21 25.30
N LEU A 425 19.33 -11.97 25.62
CA LEU A 425 18.92 -12.23 27.00
C LEU A 425 19.99 -12.99 27.79
N GLU A 426 20.60 -14.04 27.22
CA GLU A 426 21.68 -14.78 27.87
C GLU A 426 22.83 -13.85 28.32
N ALA A 427 23.22 -12.91 27.44
CA ALA A 427 24.26 -11.94 27.73
C ALA A 427 23.83 -10.94 28.82
N LEU A 428 22.62 -10.39 28.75
CA LEU A 428 22.09 -9.44 29.73
C LEU A 428 21.89 -10.06 31.11
N GLU A 429 21.35 -11.27 31.18
CA GLU A 429 21.17 -12.02 32.42
C GLU A 429 22.52 -12.34 33.08
N ARG A 430 23.53 -12.71 32.28
CA ARG A 430 24.89 -12.90 32.80
C ARG A 430 25.50 -11.58 33.28
N ALA A 431 25.37 -10.50 32.51
CA ALA A 431 25.87 -9.17 32.91
C ALA A 431 25.26 -8.73 34.25
N ARG A 432 23.98 -9.02 34.45
CA ARG A 432 23.21 -8.74 35.67
C ARG A 432 23.74 -9.46 36.91
N THR A 433 24.45 -10.59 36.77
CA THR A 433 25.11 -11.29 37.89
C THR A 433 26.42 -10.65 38.33
N LEU A 434 27.08 -9.88 37.45
CA LEU A 434 28.39 -9.28 37.69
C LEU A 434 28.31 -7.93 38.40
N SER A 435 27.18 -7.23 38.25
CA SER A 435 26.95 -5.93 38.88
C SER A 435 25.51 -5.79 39.39
N PRO A 436 25.35 -5.26 40.62
CA PRO A 436 24.03 -4.89 41.12
C PRO A 436 23.49 -3.60 40.47
N VAL A 437 24.33 -2.83 39.76
CA VAL A 437 23.91 -1.59 39.11
C VAL A 437 22.96 -1.92 37.97
N ARG A 438 21.74 -1.41 38.08
CA ARG A 438 20.71 -1.51 37.04
C ARG A 438 20.73 -0.23 36.21
N ARG A 439 20.87 -0.38 34.89
CA ARG A 439 20.79 0.74 33.95
C ARG A 439 19.52 0.61 33.11
N VAL A 440 18.79 1.71 32.95
CA VAL A 440 17.49 1.73 32.29
C VAL A 440 17.59 1.34 30.82
N ASP A 441 18.65 1.74 30.12
CA ASP A 441 18.91 1.34 28.73
C ASP A 441 19.04 -0.18 28.57
N MET A 442 19.73 -0.85 29.50
CA MET A 442 19.85 -2.32 29.49
C MET A 442 18.53 -3.02 29.84
N LEU A 443 17.73 -2.46 30.75
CA LEU A 443 16.42 -3.00 31.08
C LEU A 443 15.43 -2.85 29.91
N ILE A 444 15.46 -1.73 29.19
CA ILE A 444 14.66 -1.54 27.98
C ILE A 444 15.04 -2.59 26.92
N MET A 445 16.34 -2.81 26.69
CA MET A 445 16.82 -3.85 25.78
C MET A 445 16.37 -5.25 26.22
N GLN A 446 16.47 -5.56 27.52
CA GLN A 446 16.04 -6.83 28.08
C GLN A 446 14.53 -7.05 27.91
N SER A 447 13.71 -6.02 28.18
CA SER A 447 12.26 -6.07 27.97
C SER A 447 11.92 -6.29 26.50
N GLN A 448 12.55 -5.57 25.58
CA GLN A 448 12.35 -5.76 24.14
C GLN A 448 12.66 -7.20 23.74
N ALA A 449 13.77 -7.77 24.22
CA ALA A 449 14.12 -9.15 23.90
C ALA A 449 13.14 -10.18 24.49
N TYR A 450 12.58 -9.95 25.69
CA TYR A 450 11.51 -10.80 26.20
C TYR A 450 10.23 -10.69 25.37
N ASP A 451 9.84 -9.48 24.98
CA ASP A 451 8.63 -9.24 24.19
C ASP A 451 8.70 -9.93 22.82
N GLN A 452 9.85 -9.85 22.14
CA GLN A 452 10.11 -10.53 20.87
C GLN A 452 10.15 -12.06 20.97
N LEU A 453 10.20 -12.62 22.18
CA LEU A 453 10.13 -14.04 22.45
C LEU A 453 8.77 -14.45 23.03
N ASP A 454 7.76 -13.58 22.93
CA ASP A 454 6.42 -13.77 23.49
C ASP A 454 6.40 -13.97 25.02
N ARG A 455 7.44 -13.50 25.70
CA ARG A 455 7.61 -13.56 27.17
C ARG A 455 7.12 -12.27 27.82
N HIS A 456 5.87 -11.91 27.54
CA HIS A 456 5.31 -10.60 27.91
C HIS A 456 5.25 -10.37 29.43
N ALA A 457 5.09 -11.43 30.24
CA ALA A 457 5.07 -11.31 31.70
C ALA A 457 6.44 -10.88 32.25
N GLU A 458 7.53 -11.47 31.75
CA GLU A 458 8.89 -11.06 32.09
C GLU A 458 9.22 -9.67 31.55
N SER A 459 8.77 -9.35 30.33
CA SER A 459 8.92 -8.01 29.75
C SER A 459 8.27 -6.93 30.63
N LEU A 460 7.02 -7.16 31.07
CA LEU A 460 6.32 -6.28 32.01
C LEU A 460 7.09 -6.12 33.33
N ALA A 461 7.57 -7.21 33.92
CA ALA A 461 8.31 -7.17 35.17
C ALA A 461 9.59 -6.32 35.06
N VAL A 462 10.33 -6.45 33.94
CA VAL A 462 11.52 -5.65 33.66
C VAL A 462 11.19 -4.18 33.41
N LEU A 463 10.12 -3.87 32.69
CA LEU A 463 9.69 -2.47 32.48
C LEU A 463 9.23 -1.81 33.77
N ARG A 464 8.63 -2.56 34.70
CA ARG A 464 8.31 -2.07 36.06
C ARG A 464 9.57 -1.77 36.85
N GLU A 465 10.61 -2.60 36.73
CA GLU A 465 11.93 -2.32 37.31
C GLU A 465 12.51 -1.02 36.71
N ALA A 466 12.47 -0.87 35.39
CA ALA A 466 12.93 0.35 34.71
C ALA A 466 12.14 1.60 35.14
N GLN A 467 10.82 1.48 35.28
CA GLN A 467 9.93 2.54 35.75
C GLN A 467 10.26 2.96 37.18
N ALA A 468 10.59 2.01 38.06
CA ALA A 468 10.99 2.33 39.43
C ALA A 468 12.31 3.11 39.51
N LEU A 469 13.23 2.88 38.57
CA LEU A 469 14.51 3.58 38.48
C LEU A 469 14.36 4.99 37.89
N GLU A 470 13.60 5.12 36.80
CA GLU A 470 13.36 6.39 36.12
C GLU A 470 11.86 6.59 35.80
N PRO A 471 11.04 7.03 36.79
CA PRO A 471 9.58 7.13 36.62
C PRO A 471 9.12 8.10 35.53
N ALA A 472 9.97 9.09 35.20
CA ALA A 472 9.69 10.13 34.22
C ALA A 472 10.33 9.85 32.84
N ASN A 473 10.93 8.68 32.63
CA ASN A 473 11.56 8.34 31.35
C ASN A 473 10.49 8.09 30.27
N PRO A 474 10.40 8.92 29.21
CA PRO A 474 9.32 8.79 28.22
C PRO A 474 9.36 7.46 27.46
N LEU A 475 10.54 6.90 27.22
CA LEU A 475 10.69 5.64 26.51
C LEU A 475 10.18 4.46 27.35
N VAL A 476 10.48 4.45 28.66
CA VAL A 476 9.94 3.45 29.59
C VAL A 476 8.43 3.57 29.69
N GLN A 477 7.91 4.79 29.83
CA GLN A 477 6.47 5.05 29.91
C GLN A 477 5.74 4.56 28.65
N ASN A 478 6.26 4.85 27.46
CA ASN A 478 5.67 4.39 26.20
C ASN A 478 5.72 2.86 26.08
N ASN A 479 6.89 2.24 26.31
CA ASN A 479 7.04 0.79 26.14
C ASN A 479 6.17 0.01 27.14
N LEU A 480 6.10 0.45 28.39
CA LEU A 480 5.24 -0.16 29.41
C LEU A 480 3.76 0.01 29.07
N GLY A 481 3.35 1.23 28.72
CA GLY A 481 1.95 1.50 28.36
C GLY A 481 1.54 0.74 27.10
N TYR A 482 2.38 0.69 26.07
CA TYR A 482 2.09 -0.02 24.83
C TYR A 482 1.96 -1.53 25.06
N LEU A 483 2.87 -2.13 25.85
CA LEU A 483 2.77 -3.55 26.19
C LEU A 483 1.51 -3.87 27.00
N LEU A 484 1.06 -2.97 27.88
CA LEU A 484 -0.21 -3.13 28.60
C LEU A 484 -1.41 -3.06 27.65
N LEU A 485 -1.41 -2.13 26.68
CA LEU A 485 -2.46 -2.00 25.66
C LEU A 485 -2.58 -3.24 24.77
N GLU A 486 -1.45 -3.76 24.28
CA GLU A 486 -1.45 -4.93 23.40
C GLU A 486 -1.95 -6.20 24.10
N GLN A 487 -1.79 -6.26 25.43
CA GLN A 487 -2.29 -7.36 26.25
C GLN A 487 -3.73 -7.12 26.77
N ASP A 488 -4.37 -5.99 26.41
CA ASP A 488 -5.65 -5.54 26.94
C ASP A 488 -5.70 -5.52 28.49
N ARG A 489 -4.61 -5.07 29.13
CA ARG A 489 -4.43 -5.02 30.59
C ARG A 489 -4.31 -3.59 31.08
N ASP A 490 -4.94 -3.30 32.24
CA ASP A 490 -4.79 -2.03 32.97
C ASP A 490 -4.87 -0.79 32.05
N LEU A 491 -5.89 -0.74 31.17
CA LEU A 491 -5.98 0.19 30.04
C LEU A 491 -5.88 1.67 30.47
N GLU A 492 -6.43 2.02 31.63
CA GLU A 492 -6.35 3.36 32.18
C GLU A 492 -4.93 3.74 32.58
N GLU A 493 -4.18 2.81 33.17
CA GLU A 493 -2.76 3.02 33.49
C GLU A 493 -1.95 3.12 32.20
N ALA A 494 -2.20 2.21 31.25
CA ALA A 494 -1.53 2.19 29.96
C ALA A 494 -1.66 3.54 29.23
N ALA A 495 -2.89 4.07 29.18
CA ALA A 495 -3.16 5.38 28.61
C ALA A 495 -2.48 6.52 29.37
N ALA A 496 -2.49 6.51 30.70
CA ALA A 496 -1.82 7.55 31.50
C ALA A 496 -0.30 7.58 31.26
N LEU A 497 0.34 6.41 31.14
CA LEU A 497 1.77 6.30 30.83
C LEU A 497 2.08 6.82 29.43
N ILE A 498 1.30 6.43 28.43
CA ILE A 498 1.49 6.88 27.04
C ILE A 498 1.21 8.38 26.91
N GLU A 499 0.18 8.91 27.57
CA GLU A 499 -0.10 10.35 27.61
C GLU A 499 1.07 11.14 28.20
N ALA A 500 1.69 10.65 29.28
CA ALA A 500 2.88 11.27 29.87
C ALA A 500 4.08 11.26 28.90
N SER A 501 4.29 10.13 28.20
CA SER A 501 5.33 10.01 27.19
C SER A 501 5.10 10.94 26.01
N ALA A 502 3.87 10.98 25.48
CA ALA A 502 3.49 11.85 24.36
C ALA A 502 3.64 13.32 24.72
N LYS A 503 3.33 13.72 25.96
CA LYS A 503 3.55 15.09 26.44
C LYS A 503 5.04 15.46 26.49
N ALA A 504 5.90 14.53 26.87
CA ALA A 504 7.35 14.75 26.90
C ALA A 504 7.98 14.71 25.50
N THR A 505 7.36 13.99 24.56
CA THR A 505 7.88 13.76 23.19
C THR A 505 6.82 14.01 22.12
N PRO A 506 6.27 15.24 22.01
CA PRO A 506 5.09 15.53 21.19
C PRO A 506 5.30 15.36 19.68
N ASP A 507 6.55 15.30 19.22
CA ASP A 507 6.93 15.15 17.81
C ASP A 507 7.41 13.72 17.48
N ASN A 508 7.35 12.78 18.44
CA ASN A 508 7.68 11.39 18.20
C ASN A 508 6.44 10.64 17.67
N GLY A 509 6.39 10.44 16.35
CA GLY A 509 5.25 9.81 15.69
C GLY A 509 4.87 8.42 16.22
N ASN A 510 5.82 7.62 16.72
CA ASN A 510 5.53 6.30 17.30
C ASN A 510 4.83 6.40 18.67
N VAL A 511 5.17 7.42 19.45
CA VAL A 511 4.52 7.68 20.76
C VAL A 511 3.14 8.29 20.53
N VAL A 512 3.00 9.17 19.54
CA VAL A 512 1.70 9.74 19.15
C VAL A 512 0.77 8.64 18.58
N ASP A 513 1.31 7.67 17.84
CA ASP A 513 0.56 6.49 17.40
C ASP A 513 0.06 5.66 18.59
N SER A 514 0.96 5.35 19.53
CA SER A 514 0.62 4.64 20.77
C SER A 514 -0.50 5.36 21.53
N LEU A 515 -0.50 6.70 21.57
CA LEU A 515 -1.55 7.49 22.20
C LEU A 515 -2.89 7.35 21.48
N GLY A 516 -2.87 7.44 20.14
CA GLY A 516 -4.07 7.25 19.33
C GLY A 516 -4.65 5.85 19.49
N TRP A 517 -3.79 4.83 19.59
CA TRP A 517 -4.20 3.45 19.86
C TRP A 517 -4.80 3.29 21.26
N ALA A 518 -4.20 3.91 22.28
CA ALA A 518 -4.75 3.94 23.64
C ALA A 518 -6.17 4.55 23.66
N GLN A 519 -6.34 5.71 23.00
CA GLN A 519 -7.63 6.38 22.88
C GLN A 519 -8.67 5.51 22.19
N PHE A 520 -8.28 4.77 21.15
CA PHE A 520 -9.18 3.86 20.45
C PHE A 520 -9.63 2.69 21.35
N LYS A 521 -8.68 2.05 22.05
CA LYS A 521 -8.95 0.95 22.99
C LYS A 521 -9.87 1.39 24.14
N LEU A 522 -9.76 2.65 24.60
CA LEU A 522 -10.64 3.26 25.59
C LEU A 522 -12.00 3.73 25.02
N GLY A 523 -12.28 3.50 23.73
CA GLY A 523 -13.54 3.90 23.09
C GLY A 523 -13.64 5.38 22.71
N ARG A 524 -12.56 6.16 22.86
CA ARG A 524 -12.47 7.58 22.46
C ARG A 524 -12.17 7.71 20.96
N VAL A 525 -13.04 7.14 20.12
CA VAL A 525 -12.80 6.90 18.69
C VAL A 525 -12.55 8.18 17.88
N ALA A 526 -13.20 9.30 18.23
CA ALA A 526 -13.02 10.58 17.53
C ALA A 526 -11.66 11.22 17.85
N GLU A 527 -11.24 11.18 19.12
CA GLU A 527 -9.91 11.65 19.55
C GLU A 527 -8.80 10.80 18.92
N ALA A 528 -8.99 9.48 18.91
CA ALA A 528 -8.07 8.53 18.28
C ALA A 528 -7.81 8.86 16.81
N GLU A 529 -8.85 9.19 16.03
CA GLU A 529 -8.67 9.57 14.62
C GLU A 529 -7.80 10.82 14.48
N ALA A 530 -8.09 11.88 15.25
CA ALA A 530 -7.32 13.12 15.19
C ALA A 530 -5.84 12.89 15.56
N THR A 531 -5.59 12.11 16.60
CA THR A 531 -4.23 11.76 17.05
C THR A 531 -3.50 10.89 16.03
N LEU A 532 -4.15 9.88 15.46
CA LEU A 532 -3.54 8.98 14.47
C LEU A 532 -3.29 9.66 13.12
N ARG A 533 -4.12 10.64 12.73
CA ARG A 533 -3.82 11.49 11.55
C ARG A 533 -2.53 12.28 11.78
N ARG A 534 -2.34 12.85 12.97
CA ARG A 534 -1.08 13.52 13.33
C ARG A 534 0.09 12.54 13.36
N ALA A 535 -0.09 11.33 13.90
CA ALA A 535 0.94 10.29 13.87
C ALA A 535 1.33 9.95 12.41
N ALA A 536 0.37 9.87 11.50
CA ALA A 536 0.60 9.58 10.08
C ALA A 536 1.32 10.73 9.35
N GLU A 537 1.20 11.97 9.83
CA GLU A 537 1.98 13.11 9.34
C GLU A 537 3.43 13.08 9.85
N LEU A 538 3.63 12.73 11.12
CA LEU A 538 4.95 12.62 11.74
C LEU A 538 5.75 11.40 11.23
N SER A 539 5.06 10.28 10.98
CA SER A 539 5.62 9.01 10.53
C SER A 539 4.94 8.52 9.24
N PRO A 540 5.11 9.22 8.10
CA PRO A 540 4.39 8.92 6.86
C PRO A 540 4.74 7.56 6.24
N PHE A 541 5.85 6.96 6.66
CA PHE A 541 6.33 5.67 6.16
C PHE A 541 6.09 4.51 7.15
N SER A 542 5.33 4.73 8.24
CA SER A 542 5.00 3.66 9.18
C SER A 542 3.73 2.91 8.75
N PRO A 543 3.82 1.61 8.40
CA PRO A 543 2.63 0.81 8.09
C PRO A 543 1.72 0.63 9.31
N GLU A 544 2.29 0.53 10.51
CA GLU A 544 1.56 0.37 11.77
C GLU A 544 0.62 1.55 12.04
N VAL A 545 1.13 2.78 11.92
CA VAL A 545 0.33 4.01 12.09
C VAL A 545 -0.87 4.03 11.13
N ARG A 546 -0.64 3.63 9.87
CA ARG A 546 -1.69 3.59 8.85
C ARG A 546 -2.69 2.47 9.10
N LYS A 547 -2.24 1.33 9.63
CA LYS A 547 -3.09 0.22 10.06
C LYS A 547 -4.03 0.71 11.16
N HIS A 548 -3.50 1.28 12.25
CA HIS A 548 -4.29 1.83 13.35
C HIS A 548 -5.28 2.89 12.85
N LEU A 549 -4.84 3.85 12.04
CA LEU A 549 -5.75 4.87 11.49
C LEU A 549 -6.88 4.24 10.66
N GLY A 550 -6.57 3.27 9.79
CA GLY A 550 -7.58 2.56 9.01
C GLY A 550 -8.56 1.78 9.89
N GLU A 551 -8.12 1.18 11.00
CA GLU A 551 -8.99 0.50 11.95
C GLU A 551 -9.97 1.45 12.64
N VAL A 552 -9.49 2.62 13.06
CA VAL A 552 -10.34 3.68 13.63
C VAL A 552 -11.38 4.14 12.59
N LEU A 553 -10.97 4.35 11.34
CA LEU A 553 -11.86 4.77 10.26
C LEU A 553 -12.93 3.71 9.93
N VAL A 554 -12.58 2.42 9.95
CA VAL A 554 -13.56 1.32 9.81
C VAL A 554 -14.59 1.37 10.93
N LYS A 555 -14.15 1.57 12.19
CA LYS A 555 -15.06 1.64 13.35
C LYS A 555 -16.05 2.80 13.22
N GLN A 556 -15.65 3.91 12.62
CA GLN A 556 -16.50 5.07 12.35
C GLN A 556 -17.39 4.92 11.09
N GLY A 557 -17.21 3.87 10.28
CA GLY A 557 -17.94 3.69 9.03
C GLY A 557 -17.37 4.48 7.84
N LYS A 558 -16.20 5.11 7.97
CA LYS A 558 -15.49 5.83 6.89
C LYS A 558 -14.71 4.83 6.00
N LEU A 559 -15.44 3.90 5.38
CA LEU A 559 -14.84 2.71 4.75
C LEU A 559 -13.89 3.05 3.59
N ALA A 560 -14.22 4.06 2.77
CA ALA A 560 -13.39 4.45 1.64
C ALA A 560 -12.03 5.04 2.08
N GLU A 561 -12.04 5.92 3.08
CA GLU A 561 -10.81 6.48 3.67
C GLU A 561 -9.99 5.39 4.38
N ALA A 562 -10.65 4.46 5.06
CA ALA A 562 -9.98 3.32 5.68
C ALA A 562 -9.25 2.45 4.66
N ALA A 563 -9.90 2.14 3.53
CA ALA A 563 -9.31 1.39 2.45
C ALA A 563 -8.06 2.09 1.89
N GLU A 564 -8.11 3.42 1.73
CA GLU A 564 -6.95 4.21 1.29
C GLU A 564 -5.78 4.14 2.28
N GLN A 565 -6.03 4.23 3.58
CA GLN A 565 -4.95 4.11 4.58
C GLN A 565 -4.32 2.73 4.58
N TRP A 566 -5.13 1.66 4.47
CA TRP A 566 -4.62 0.30 4.39
C TRP A 566 -3.89 0.03 3.06
N ASP A 567 -4.35 0.57 1.93
CA ASP A 567 -3.59 0.54 0.67
C ASP A 567 -2.19 1.14 0.83
N ARG A 568 -2.12 2.33 1.46
CA ARG A 568 -0.84 2.98 1.76
C ARG A 568 0.01 2.17 2.75
N ALA A 569 -0.59 1.47 3.71
CA ALA A 569 0.13 0.58 4.61
C ALA A 569 0.74 -0.62 3.87
N LEU A 570 -0.04 -1.24 2.96
CA LEU A 570 0.34 -2.42 2.18
C LEU A 570 1.44 -2.15 1.15
N ALA A 571 1.75 -0.89 0.87
CA ALA A 571 2.91 -0.48 0.10
C ALA A 571 4.25 -0.79 0.82
N PHE A 572 4.22 -1.05 2.13
CA PHE A 572 5.36 -1.44 2.96
C PHE A 572 5.32 -2.93 3.32
N VAL A 573 6.44 -3.49 3.77
CA VAL A 573 6.54 -4.88 4.25
C VAL A 573 6.56 -4.90 5.78
N PHE A 574 5.71 -5.73 6.38
CA PHE A 574 5.59 -5.94 7.83
C PHE A 574 5.01 -7.35 8.09
N PRO A 575 5.17 -7.92 9.30
CA PRO A 575 4.81 -9.32 9.59
C PRO A 575 3.37 -9.71 9.22
N ASP A 576 2.39 -8.85 9.51
CA ASP A 576 0.95 -9.16 9.31
C ASP A 576 0.37 -8.63 7.99
N ARG A 577 1.22 -8.40 6.98
CA ARG A 577 0.81 -7.81 5.70
C ARG A 577 -0.29 -8.60 4.99
N SER A 578 -0.16 -9.94 4.91
CA SER A 578 -1.15 -10.80 4.25
C SER A 578 -2.52 -10.77 4.94
N ALA A 579 -2.55 -10.64 6.27
CA ALA A 579 -3.78 -10.48 7.03
C ALA A 579 -4.46 -9.14 6.69
N LEU A 580 -3.69 -8.05 6.56
CA LEU A 580 -4.22 -6.75 6.15
C LEU A 580 -4.72 -6.76 4.69
N GLU A 581 -4.02 -7.42 3.77
CA GLU A 581 -4.45 -7.59 2.38
C GLU A 581 -5.83 -8.24 2.29
N LYS A 582 -6.04 -9.33 3.05
CA LYS A 582 -7.33 -10.01 3.12
C LYS A 582 -8.43 -9.08 3.66
N ARG A 583 -8.16 -8.39 4.78
CA ARG A 583 -9.11 -7.45 5.40
C ARG A 583 -9.49 -6.31 4.46
N LEU A 584 -8.53 -5.80 3.69
CA LEU A 584 -8.78 -4.77 2.68
C LEU A 584 -9.65 -5.31 1.53
N GLY A 585 -9.41 -6.55 1.09
CA GLY A 585 -10.26 -7.23 0.11
C GLY A 585 -11.73 -7.30 0.57
N ASP A 586 -11.94 -7.76 1.81
CA ASP A 586 -13.27 -7.84 2.42
C ASP A 586 -13.94 -6.44 2.56
N LEU A 587 -13.16 -5.43 2.96
CA LEU A 587 -13.62 -4.05 3.06
C LEU A 587 -14.07 -3.49 1.69
N ARG A 588 -13.32 -3.76 0.62
CA ARG A 588 -13.66 -3.33 -0.75
C ARG A 588 -14.95 -3.98 -1.25
N ILE A 589 -15.18 -5.25 -0.94
CA ILE A 589 -16.44 -5.94 -1.25
C ILE A 589 -17.60 -5.24 -0.53
N ARG A 590 -17.42 -4.88 0.74
CA ARG A 590 -18.44 -4.15 1.50
C ARG A 590 -18.74 -2.77 0.91
N ILE A 591 -17.71 -1.99 0.54
CA ILE A 591 -17.86 -0.68 -0.11
C ILE A 591 -18.69 -0.81 -1.41
N ALA A 592 -18.36 -1.81 -2.25
CA ALA A 592 -19.08 -2.04 -3.51
C ALA A 592 -20.56 -2.36 -3.27
N LYS A 593 -20.88 -3.17 -2.26
CA LYS A 593 -22.27 -3.48 -1.88
C LYS A 593 -23.03 -2.24 -1.39
N GLU A 594 -22.42 -1.42 -0.54
CA GLU A 594 -23.05 -0.19 -0.04
C GLU A 594 -23.29 0.84 -1.16
N GLN A 595 -22.41 0.91 -2.15
CA GLN A 595 -22.58 1.77 -3.33
C GLN A 595 -23.72 1.27 -4.23
N ALA A 596 -23.80 -0.04 -4.50
CA ALA A 596 -24.88 -0.62 -5.27
C ALA A 596 -26.25 -0.38 -4.62
N ALA A 597 -26.36 -0.61 -3.30
CA ALA A 597 -27.61 -0.42 -2.56
C ALA A 597 -28.10 1.06 -2.56
N LYS A 598 -27.18 2.04 -2.52
CA LYS A 598 -27.54 3.46 -2.60
C LYS A 598 -28.13 3.88 -3.95
N LEU A 599 -27.79 3.15 -5.02
CA LEU A 599 -28.28 3.42 -6.38
C LEU A 599 -29.61 2.69 -6.66
N GLU A 600 -29.88 1.57 -5.98
CA GLU A 600 -31.16 0.85 -6.04
C GLU A 600 -32.26 1.53 -5.21
N ALA A 601 -31.91 2.44 -4.31
CA ALA A 601 -32.89 3.24 -3.57
C ALA A 601 -33.60 4.20 -4.54
N PRO A 602 -34.94 4.12 -4.71
CA PRO A 602 -35.67 5.05 -5.56
C PRO A 602 -35.44 6.47 -5.03
N THR A 603 -35.00 7.36 -5.93
CA THR A 603 -34.88 8.79 -5.63
C THR A 603 -36.25 9.27 -5.16
N ALA A 604 -36.35 9.66 -3.88
CA ALA A 604 -37.57 10.22 -3.33
C ALA A 604 -37.98 11.39 -4.22
N THR A 605 -39.10 11.23 -4.90
CA THR A 605 -39.70 12.27 -5.75
C THR A 605 -39.93 13.49 -4.85
N PRO A 606 -39.45 14.69 -5.19
CA PRO A 606 -39.78 15.87 -4.42
C PRO A 606 -41.30 16.01 -4.46
N ALA A 607 -41.95 15.91 -3.31
CA ALA A 607 -43.40 16.02 -3.20
C ALA A 607 -43.84 17.34 -3.85
N THR A 608 -44.63 17.23 -4.91
CA THR A 608 -45.34 18.36 -5.51
C THR A 608 -46.17 19.01 -4.40
N PRO A 609 -46.07 20.32 -4.17
CA PRO A 609 -46.91 20.98 -3.19
C PRO A 609 -48.36 20.85 -3.66
N ALA A 610 -49.20 20.24 -2.83
CA ALA A 610 -50.61 20.11 -3.11
C ALA A 610 -51.22 21.51 -3.29
N VAL A 611 -51.71 21.78 -4.50
CA VAL A 611 -52.58 22.91 -4.78
C VAL A 611 -53.85 22.68 -3.98
N LYS A 612 -54.14 23.59 -3.05
CA LYS A 612 -55.43 23.63 -2.35
C LYS A 612 -56.53 23.91 -3.39
N PRO A 613 -57.67 23.22 -3.34
CA PRO A 613 -58.82 23.60 -4.14
C PRO A 613 -59.35 24.96 -3.64
N ASP A 614 -59.72 25.81 -4.59
CA ASP A 614 -60.40 27.09 -4.37
C ASP A 614 -61.70 26.87 -3.59
N ASP A 615 -61.84 27.60 -2.48
CA ASP A 615 -63.10 27.84 -1.78
C ASP A 615 -63.63 29.20 -2.26
N ASP A 616 -64.59 29.15 -3.19
CA ASP A 616 -65.54 30.20 -3.60
C ASP A 616 -66.80 29.38 -3.97
N GLU A 617 -68.02 29.52 -3.45
CA GLU A 617 -68.77 30.56 -2.74
C GLU A 617 -69.82 29.82 -1.88
N ASP A 618 -70.16 30.30 -0.68
CA ASP A 618 -71.57 30.58 -0.30
C ASP A 618 -71.68 31.15 1.13
N ASP A 619 -72.42 32.26 1.19
CA ASP A 619 -73.23 32.83 2.28
C ASP A 619 -72.61 33.63 3.45
N GLN A 620 -72.92 34.95 3.37
CA GLN A 620 -73.17 36.00 4.38
C GLN A 620 -72.07 37.01 4.75
#